data_AF-K1U9V1-F1
#
_entry.id   AF-K1U9V1-F1
#
_cell.length_a   1.000
_cell.length_b   1.000
_cell.length_c   1.000
_cell.angle_alpha   90.00
_cell.angle_beta   90.00
_cell.angle_gamma   90.00
#
_symmetry.space_group_name_H-M   'P 1'
#
loop_
_entity.id
_entity.type
_entity.pdbx_description
1 polymer ?
#
loop_
_entity_poly.entity_id
_entity_poly.type
_entity_poly.pdbx_seq_one_letter_code
_entity_poly.pdbx_strand_id
1 'polypeptide(L)'
;MEREKLKSRLGFILLSAGCAIGIGNVWKFPYMAGQGGGGAFVLFYLLFLVILGLPIMTMEFSVGRASHKSPVRAYQALEKPGQKWHIHGYFTLIGCYLLMMFYTTVAGWMLHYFYMTAAGKLVGLDADQVAGKFTEMLASPLTMGFWMVVV
;
A
#
# COMPACT_ATOMS: atom_id res chain seq x y z
N MET A 1 14.57 -14.04 -22.87
CA MET A 1 14.75 -13.73 -21.44
C MET A 1 13.88 -14.68 -20.65
N GLU A 2 14.49 -15.55 -19.84
CA GLU A 2 13.76 -16.48 -18.97
C GLU A 2 13.20 -15.72 -17.76
N ARG A 3 11.97 -16.04 -17.32
CA ARG A 3 11.33 -15.35 -16.19
C ARG A 3 11.90 -15.89 -14.87
N GLU A 4 12.31 -14.98 -13.99
CA GLU A 4 12.78 -15.37 -12.65
C GLU A 4 11.68 -16.05 -11.82
N LYS A 5 12.09 -17.03 -11.02
CA LYS A 5 11.23 -17.80 -10.11
C LYS A 5 11.77 -17.71 -8.69
N LEU A 6 10.87 -17.69 -7.72
CA LEU A 6 11.24 -17.74 -6.31
C LEU A 6 11.77 -19.13 -5.95
N LYS A 7 12.90 -19.17 -5.26
CA LYS A 7 13.59 -20.43 -4.91
C LYS A 7 12.91 -21.22 -3.80
N SER A 8 12.07 -20.59 -2.96
CA SER A 8 11.41 -21.24 -1.83
C SER A 8 9.98 -20.75 -1.60
N ARG A 9 9.15 -21.63 -1.02
CA ARG A 9 7.77 -21.30 -0.60
C ARG A 9 7.76 -20.22 0.49
N LEU A 10 8.71 -20.30 1.42
CA LEU A 10 8.86 -19.29 2.47
C LEU A 10 9.19 -17.92 1.86
N GLY A 11 10.07 -17.88 0.86
CA GLY A 11 10.37 -16.64 0.14
C GLY A 11 9.15 -16.02 -0.54
N PHE A 12 8.27 -16.85 -1.11
CA PHE A 12 6.99 -16.39 -1.65
C PHE A 12 6.08 -15.80 -0.57
N ILE A 13 5.91 -16.49 0.56
CA ILE A 13 5.06 -16.01 1.65
C ILE A 13 5.58 -14.70 2.23
N LEU A 14 6.89 -14.59 2.49
CA LEU A 14 7.50 -13.38 3.04
C LEU A 14 7.41 -12.20 2.07
N LEU A 15 7.62 -12.44 0.77
CA LEU A 15 7.43 -11.41 -0.25
C LEU A 15 5.98 -10.92 -0.28
N SER A 16 5.01 -11.84 -0.31
CA SER A 16 3.59 -11.49 -0.29
C SER A 16 3.18 -10.76 0.99
N ALA A 17 3.69 -11.20 2.15
CA ALA A 17 3.45 -10.53 3.43
C ALA A 17 4.03 -9.11 3.43
N GLY A 18 5.26 -8.91 2.91
CA GLY A 18 5.87 -7.59 2.78
C GLY A 18 5.10 -6.66 1.84
N CYS A 19 4.49 -7.19 0.78
CA CYS A 19 3.60 -6.40 -0.09
C CYS A 19 2.28 -6.01 0.60
N ALA A 20 1.74 -6.86 1.48
CA ALA A 20 0.47 -6.62 2.16
C ALA A 20 0.62 -5.75 3.42
N ILE A 21 1.74 -5.88 4.14
CA ILE A 21 2.04 -5.13 5.35
C ILE A 21 2.77 -3.85 4.97
N GLY A 22 2.03 -2.73 4.94
CA GLY A 22 2.58 -1.44 4.56
C GLY A 22 2.01 -0.29 5.37
N ILE A 23 2.21 0.94 4.86
CA ILE A 23 1.78 2.16 5.53
C ILE A 23 0.28 2.15 5.84
N GLY A 24 -0.54 1.54 4.99
CA GLY A 24 -1.99 1.45 5.17
C GLY A 24 -2.40 0.89 6.53
N ASN A 25 -1.65 -0.10 7.03
CA ASN A 25 -1.91 -0.70 8.35
C ASN A 25 -1.43 0.19 9.50
N VAL A 26 -0.43 1.04 9.26
CA VAL A 26 0.20 1.89 10.28
C VAL A 26 -0.52 3.23 10.46
N TRP A 27 -0.96 3.86 9.37
CA TRP A 27 -1.61 5.19 9.44
C TRP A 27 -3.10 5.13 9.11
N LYS A 28 -3.49 4.51 8.00
CA LYS A 28 -4.85 4.61 7.48
C LYS A 28 -5.82 3.78 8.29
N PHE A 29 -5.46 2.55 8.66
CA PHE A 29 -6.32 1.66 9.43
C PHE A 29 -6.66 2.25 10.82
N PRO A 30 -5.69 2.70 11.65
CA PRO A 30 -6.01 3.33 12.93
C PRO A 30 -6.86 4.59 12.79
N TYR A 31 -6.58 5.42 11.77
CA TYR A 31 -7.36 6.62 11.50
C TYR A 31 -8.83 6.28 11.16
N MET A 32 -9.05 5.33 10.26
CA MET A 32 -10.39 4.90 9.86
C MET A 32 -11.13 4.19 11.00
N ALA A 33 -10.44 3.37 11.80
CA ALA A 33 -11.02 2.72 12.96
C ALA A 33 -11.42 3.74 14.03
N GLY A 34 -10.56 4.73 14.32
CA GLY A 34 -10.86 5.81 15.26
C GLY A 34 -12.09 6.62 14.85
N GLN A 35 -12.20 6.98 13.57
CA GLN A 35 -13.35 7.72 13.02
C GLN A 35 -14.60 6.85 12.85
N GLY A 36 -14.44 5.55 12.62
CA GLY A 36 -15.52 4.61 12.28
C GLY A 36 -16.24 3.95 13.46
N GLY A 37 -16.04 4.44 14.70
CA GLY A 37 -16.64 3.83 15.88
C GLY A 37 -15.81 2.69 16.51
N GLY A 38 -14.50 2.69 16.26
CA GLY A 38 -13.54 1.84 16.96
C GLY A 38 -13.77 0.34 16.73
N GLY A 39 -14.08 -0.38 17.81
CA GLY A 39 -14.24 -1.84 17.78
C GLY A 39 -15.34 -2.33 16.83
N ALA A 40 -16.44 -1.58 16.68
CA ALA A 40 -17.51 -1.94 15.75
C ALA A 40 -17.02 -1.92 14.30
N PHE A 41 -16.24 -0.90 13.91
CA PHE A 41 -15.58 -0.84 12.61
C PHE A 41 -14.66 -2.04 12.39
N VAL A 42 -13.85 -2.38 13.39
CA VAL A 42 -12.90 -3.50 13.29
C VAL A 42 -13.64 -4.83 13.06
N LEU A 43 -14.78 -5.05 13.72
CA LEU A 43 -15.58 -6.27 13.53
C LEU A 43 -16.05 -6.40 12.07
N PHE A 44 -16.65 -5.36 11.51
CA PHE A 44 -17.10 -5.37 10.12
C PHE A 44 -15.94 -5.42 9.12
N TYR A 45 -14.83 -4.75 9.43
CA TYR A 45 -13.60 -4.83 8.65
C TYR A 45 -13.09 -6.27 8.53
N LEU A 46 -13.03 -7.00 9.65
CA LEU A 46 -12.60 -8.41 9.65
C LEU A 46 -13.60 -9.32 8.90
N LEU A 47 -14.90 -9.07 9.07
CA LEU A 47 -15.93 -9.80 8.33
C LEU A 47 -15.76 -9.64 6.82
N PHE A 48 -15.60 -8.41 6.33
CA PHE A 48 -15.39 -8.14 4.90
C PHE A 48 -14.02 -8.63 4.42
N LEU A 49 -12.99 -8.64 5.27
CA LEU A 49 -11.69 -9.22 4.93
C LEU A 49 -11.82 -10.72 4.63
N VAL A 50 -12.63 -11.45 5.39
CA VAL A 50 -12.87 -12.89 5.16
C VAL A 50 -13.75 -13.12 3.94
N ILE A 51 -14.85 -12.38 3.80
CA ILE A 51 -15.87 -12.63 2.76
C ILE A 51 -15.47 -12.07 1.40
N LEU A 52 -14.75 -10.94 1.35
CA LEU A 52 -14.35 -10.29 0.11
C LEU A 52 -12.84 -10.35 -0.11
N GLY A 53 -12.05 -10.03 0.91
CA GLY A 53 -10.58 -9.98 0.79
C GLY A 53 -9.97 -11.34 0.40
N LEU A 54 -10.29 -12.40 1.13
CA LEU A 54 -9.75 -13.74 0.87
C LEU A 54 -10.14 -14.29 -0.52
N PRO A 55 -11.42 -14.22 -0.97
CA PRO A 55 -11.77 -14.67 -2.31
C PRO A 55 -11.09 -13.86 -3.40
N ILE A 56 -11.06 -12.52 -3.29
CA ILE A 56 -10.41 -11.66 -4.30
C ILE A 56 -8.92 -11.99 -4.41
N MET A 57 -8.21 -12.10 -3.28
CA MET A 57 -6.80 -12.48 -3.27
C MET A 57 -6.56 -13.86 -3.90
N THR A 58 -7.44 -14.83 -3.62
CA THR A 58 -7.34 -16.18 -4.20
C THR A 58 -7.55 -16.15 -5.71
N MET A 59 -8.48 -15.33 -6.21
CA MET A 59 -8.71 -15.13 -7.64
C MET A 59 -7.50 -14.47 -8.31
N GLU A 60 -6.95 -13.40 -7.73
CA GLU A 60 -5.76 -12.72 -8.26
C GLU A 60 -4.54 -13.64 -8.34
N PHE A 61 -4.29 -14.41 -7.28
CA PHE A 61 -3.21 -15.40 -7.30
C PHE A 61 -3.43 -16.50 -8.34
N SER A 62 -4.68 -16.89 -8.59
CA SER A 62 -4.99 -17.89 -9.61
C SER A 62 -4.77 -17.35 -11.03
N VAL A 63 -5.16 -16.10 -11.30
CA VAL A 63 -4.87 -15.40 -12.57
C VAL A 63 -3.36 -15.22 -12.78
N GLY A 64 -2.64 -14.82 -11.73
CA GLY A 64 -1.18 -14.66 -11.78
C GLY A 64 -0.45 -15.98 -12.04
N ARG A 65 -0.86 -17.07 -11.38
CA ARG A 65 -0.31 -18.42 -11.60
C ARG A 65 -0.65 -18.98 -12.97
N ALA A 66 -1.88 -18.79 -13.46
CA ALA A 66 -2.29 -19.33 -14.77
C ALA A 66 -1.58 -18.60 -15.92
N SER A 67 -1.43 -17.28 -15.84
CA SER A 67 -0.83 -16.49 -16.92
C SER A 67 0.70 -16.50 -16.90
N HIS A 68 1.33 -16.48 -15.71
CA HIS A 68 2.75 -16.17 -15.55
C HIS A 68 3.18 -14.92 -16.32
N LYS A 69 2.32 -13.89 -16.41
CA LYS A 69 2.60 -12.60 -17.06
C LYS A 69 2.49 -11.43 -16.04
N SER A 70 2.73 -10.20 -16.51
CA SER A 70 2.43 -8.97 -15.76
C SER A 70 0.93 -8.70 -15.77
N PRO A 71 0.37 -7.85 -14.87
CA PRO A 71 -1.08 -7.69 -14.70
C PRO A 71 -1.86 -7.45 -15.99
N VAL A 72 -1.45 -6.48 -16.82
CA VAL A 72 -2.13 -6.19 -18.11
C VAL A 72 -2.03 -7.37 -19.08
N ARG A 73 -0.83 -7.96 -19.20
CA ARG A 73 -0.58 -9.11 -20.10
C ARG A 73 -1.27 -10.38 -19.61
N ALA A 74 -1.54 -10.50 -18.31
CA ALA A 74 -2.26 -11.64 -17.74
C ALA A 74 -3.70 -11.70 -18.27
N TYR A 75 -4.38 -10.57 -18.30
CA TYR A 75 -5.72 -10.48 -18.90
C TYR A 75 -5.66 -10.78 -20.40
N GLN A 76 -4.74 -10.18 -21.15
CA GLN A 76 -4.60 -10.43 -22.59
C GLN A 76 -4.30 -11.91 -22.91
N ALA A 77 -3.57 -12.62 -22.05
CA ALA A 77 -3.22 -14.01 -22.25
C ALA A 77 -4.34 -15.00 -21.89
N LEU A 78 -5.19 -14.65 -20.93
CA LEU A 78 -6.27 -15.53 -20.43
C LEU A 78 -7.65 -15.16 -21.00
N GLU A 79 -7.74 -14.04 -21.71
CA GLU A 79 -8.96 -13.56 -22.34
C GLU A 79 -9.45 -14.50 -23.45
N LYS A 80 -10.74 -14.84 -23.39
CA LYS A 80 -11.40 -15.65 -24.43
C LYS A 80 -11.90 -14.74 -25.58
N PRO A 81 -12.00 -15.27 -26.82
CA PRO A 81 -12.57 -14.53 -27.94
C PRO A 81 -13.95 -13.96 -27.62
N GLY A 82 -14.16 -12.67 -27.93
CA GLY A 82 -15.41 -11.96 -27.67
C GLY A 82 -15.53 -11.32 -26.28
N GLN A 83 -14.56 -11.52 -25.39
CA GLN A 83 -14.48 -10.83 -24.10
C GLN A 83 -13.60 -9.57 -24.19
N LYS A 84 -13.70 -8.67 -23.20
CA LYS A 84 -12.93 -7.40 -23.12
C LYS A 84 -12.24 -7.21 -21.77
N TRP A 85 -11.77 -8.29 -21.16
CA TRP A 85 -11.12 -8.29 -19.85
C TRP A 85 -9.78 -7.54 -19.83
N HIS A 86 -9.11 -7.38 -20.97
CA HIS A 86 -7.90 -6.56 -21.07
C HIS A 86 -8.10 -5.10 -20.61
N ILE A 87 -9.32 -4.55 -20.73
CA ILE A 87 -9.66 -3.19 -20.26
C ILE A 87 -9.45 -3.08 -18.74
N HIS A 88 -9.86 -4.10 -17.99
CA HIS A 88 -9.68 -4.12 -16.54
C HIS A 88 -8.19 -4.09 -16.17
N GLY A 89 -7.35 -4.80 -16.91
CA GLY A 89 -5.90 -4.77 -16.69
C GLY A 89 -5.30 -3.37 -16.76
N TYR A 90 -5.74 -2.54 -17.72
CA TYR A 90 -5.30 -1.15 -17.80
C TYR A 90 -5.81 -0.29 -16.64
N PHE A 91 -7.07 -0.50 -16.22
CA PHE A 91 -7.63 0.18 -15.06
C PHE A 91 -6.85 -0.15 -13.78
N THR A 92 -6.54 -1.44 -13.56
CA THR A 92 -5.70 -1.87 -12.43
C THR A 92 -4.34 -1.19 -12.47
N LEU A 93 -3.71 -1.11 -13.65
CA LEU A 93 -2.41 -0.45 -13.80
C LEU A 93 -2.47 1.04 -13.41
N ILE A 94 -3.47 1.77 -13.92
CA ILE A 94 -3.70 3.17 -13.55
C ILE A 94 -3.93 3.31 -12.05
N GLY A 95 -4.73 2.42 -11.46
CA GLY A 95 -4.97 2.38 -10.02
C GLY A 95 -3.68 2.22 -9.22
N CYS A 96 -2.77 1.33 -9.63
CA CYS A 96 -1.46 1.17 -9.00
C CYS A 96 -0.61 2.46 -9.09
N TYR A 97 -0.62 3.16 -10.23
CA TYR A 97 0.10 4.43 -10.37
C TYR A 97 -0.48 5.52 -9.47
N LEU A 98 -1.80 5.67 -9.44
CA LEU A 98 -2.47 6.63 -8.56
C LEU A 98 -2.23 6.32 -7.08
N LEU A 99 -2.23 5.03 -6.72
CA LEU A 99 -1.88 4.57 -5.38
C LEU A 99 -0.46 5.04 -5.00
N MET A 100 0.51 4.84 -5.90
CA MET A 100 1.90 5.21 -5.63
C MET A 100 2.09 6.71 -5.42
N MET A 101 1.32 7.57 -6.09
CA MET A 101 1.43 9.03 -5.95
C MET A 101 1.26 9.52 -4.51
N PHE A 102 0.31 8.96 -3.76
CA PHE A 102 0.14 9.30 -2.35
C PHE A 102 0.94 8.39 -1.41
N TYR A 103 1.27 7.17 -1.85
CA TYR A 103 2.04 6.23 -1.03
C TYR A 103 3.42 6.79 -0.70
N THR A 104 4.13 7.36 -1.69
CA THR A 104 5.44 8.00 -1.50
C THR A 104 5.35 9.21 -0.57
N THR A 105 4.28 9.98 -0.68
CA THR A 105 4.01 11.14 0.17
C THR A 105 3.92 10.76 1.65
N VAL A 106 3.07 9.77 1.97
CA VAL A 106 2.84 9.35 3.35
C VAL A 106 4.06 8.64 3.93
N ALA A 107 4.72 7.80 3.14
CA ALA A 107 5.98 7.18 3.54
C ALA A 107 7.06 8.24 3.81
N GLY A 108 7.09 9.33 3.03
CA GLY A 108 7.98 10.46 3.24
C GLY A 108 7.76 11.15 4.59
N TRP A 109 6.50 11.29 5.03
CA TRP A 109 6.20 11.80 6.37
C TRP A 109 6.81 10.92 7.46
N MET A 110 6.68 9.59 7.32
CA MET A 110 7.22 8.63 8.29
C MET A 110 8.76 8.71 8.35
N LEU A 111 9.44 8.79 7.20
CA LEU A 111 10.89 8.96 7.15
C LEU A 111 11.35 10.30 7.74
N HIS A 112 10.61 11.38 7.50
CA HIS A 112 10.89 12.67 8.11
C HIS A 112 10.78 12.60 9.64
N TYR A 113 9.72 11.98 10.17
CA TYR A 113 9.55 11.78 11.61
C TYR A 113 10.62 10.87 12.21
N PHE A 114 11.04 9.83 11.49
CA PHE A 114 12.17 8.99 11.89
C PHE A 114 13.45 9.82 12.02
N TYR A 115 13.76 10.64 11.01
CA TYR A 115 14.92 11.55 11.06
C TYR A 115 14.82 12.56 12.21
N MET A 116 13.67 13.20 12.40
CA MET A 116 13.47 14.15 13.50
C MET A 116 13.67 13.49 14.87
N THR A 117 13.19 12.27 15.03
CA THR A 117 13.37 11.48 16.26
C THR A 117 14.84 11.13 16.47
N ALA A 118 15.50 10.59 15.45
CA ALA A 118 16.91 10.21 15.50
C ALA A 118 17.85 11.41 15.73
N ALA A 119 17.50 12.58 15.19
CA ALA A 119 18.23 13.83 15.38
C ALA A 119 17.90 14.57 16.70
N GLY A 120 17.04 14.00 17.55
CA GLY A 120 16.65 14.60 18.84
C GLY A 120 15.77 15.83 18.73
N LYS A 121 15.20 16.14 17.55
CA LYS A 121 14.40 17.35 17.29
C LYS A 121 13.01 17.33 17.95
N LEU A 122 12.59 16.16 18.45
CA LEU A 122 11.32 15.97 19.15
C LEU A 122 11.48 15.87 20.67
N VAL A 123 12.72 15.92 21.19
CA VAL A 123 12.98 15.75 22.63
C VAL A 123 12.52 17.00 23.37
N GLY A 124 11.75 16.80 24.45
CA GLY A 124 11.24 17.88 25.29
C GLY A 124 10.02 18.62 24.73
N LEU A 125 9.48 18.17 23.58
CA LEU A 125 8.23 18.71 23.03
C LEU A 125 7.01 18.02 23.65
N ASP A 126 5.96 18.78 23.89
CA ASP A 126 4.64 18.25 24.22
C ASP A 126 3.86 17.78 22.97
N ALA A 127 2.67 17.22 23.18
CA ALA A 127 1.85 16.68 22.10
C ALA A 127 1.43 17.74 21.07
N ASP A 128 1.11 18.96 21.51
CA ASP A 128 0.67 20.05 20.65
C ASP A 128 1.83 20.59 19.80
N GLN A 129 3.03 20.65 20.38
CA GLN A 129 4.25 21.03 19.69
C GLN A 129 4.66 19.99 18.64
N VAL A 130 4.52 18.69 18.94
CA VAL A 130 4.76 17.61 17.97
C VAL A 130 3.74 17.65 16.83
N ALA A 131 2.47 17.96 17.13
CA ALA A 131 1.45 18.19 16.12
C ALA A 131 1.76 19.44 15.27
N GLY A 132 2.29 20.50 15.88
CA GLY A 132 2.77 21.69 15.18
C GLY A 132 3.84 21.36 14.14
N LYS A 133 4.78 20.44 14.45
CA LYS A 133 5.79 19.98 13.49
C LYS A 133 5.21 19.25 12.27
N PHE A 134 4.08 18.57 12.44
CA PHE A 134 3.37 17.98 11.30
C PHE A 134 2.86 19.08 10.37
N THR A 135 2.24 20.11 10.92
CA THR A 135 1.71 21.26 10.17
C THR A 135 2.81 22.04 9.46
N GLU A 136 3.95 22.29 10.13
CA GLU A 136 5.13 22.91 9.52
C GLU A 136 5.67 22.10 8.33
N MET A 137 5.73 20.77 8.47
CA MET A 137 6.14 19.87 7.39
C MET A 137 5.18 19.97 6.20
N LEU A 138 3.86 19.92 6.44
CA LEU A 138 2.85 20.04 5.39
C LEU A 138 2.89 21.40 4.68
N ALA A 139 3.29 22.46 5.40
CA ALA A 139 3.44 23.80 4.84
C ALA A 139 4.75 24.00 4.06
N SER A 140 5.67 23.02 4.04
CA SER A 140 6.98 23.10 3.39
C SER A 140 7.07 22.21 2.14
N PRO A 141 6.82 22.75 0.92
CA PRO A 141 6.91 21.98 -0.31
C PRO A 141 8.27 21.35 -0.55
N LEU A 142 9.36 22.03 -0.14
CA LEU A 142 10.73 21.52 -0.29
C LEU A 142 10.97 20.30 0.62
N THR A 143 10.51 20.35 1.87
CA THR A 143 10.64 19.22 2.80
C THR A 143 9.82 18.04 2.31
N MET A 144 8.56 18.27 1.91
CA MET A 144 7.71 17.22 1.36
C MET A 144 8.28 16.62 0.08
N GLY A 145 8.73 17.45 -0.86
CA GLY A 145 9.33 17.01 -2.12
C GLY A 145 10.61 16.20 -1.89
N PHE A 146 11.49 16.63 -0.99
CA PHE A 146 12.69 15.90 -0.63
C PHE A 146 12.37 14.49 -0.12
N TRP A 147 11.49 14.37 0.88
CA TRP A 147 11.16 13.07 1.46
C TRP A 147 10.35 12.17 0.52
N MET A 148 9.55 12.74 -0.39
CA MET A 148 8.90 11.99 -1.45
C MET A 148 9.89 11.38 -2.44
N VAL A 149 10.98 12.07 -2.76
CA VAL A 149 12.01 11.58 -3.70
C VAL A 149 12.92 10.54 -3.05
N VAL A 150 13.11 10.62 -1.73
CA VAL A 150 13.89 9.63 -0.96
C VAL A 150 13.18 8.28 -0.88
N VAL A 151 11.85 8.26 -0.92
CA VAL A 151 11.02 7.04 -0.95
C VAL A 151 10.97 6.43 -2.34
#